data_AF-A0A327KNV2-F1
#
_entry.id   AF-A0A327KNV2-F1
#
_cell.length_a   1.000
_cell.length_b   1.000
_cell.length_c   1.000
_cell.angle_alpha   90.00
_cell.angle_beta   90.00
_cell.angle_gamma   90.00
#
_symmetry.space_group_name_H-M   'P 1'
#
loop_
_entity.id
_entity.type
_entity.pdbx_description
1 polymer ?
#
loop_
_entity_poly.entity_id
_entity_poly.type
_entity_poly.pdbx_seq_one_letter_code
_entity_poly.pdbx_strand_id
1 'polypeptide(L)'
;PPPAKGGKEDGIAALEQALAEAQAGLDAGLDAGGGPLPDRDTLVRERIAAEQARDALRREHADAQTAVHVARSEDAAETLRRQALTLETNELQNRLGEDLATCPDDQRAERLVTLAADAAQAAAAFEAATERARRLRAAVPTADQRAALDARVKRLTQAIESRDKRLAEVEREIAGLQGRIATRGGEGLGEREAAAAEELALAETDIAAIERRLAALRLLRDTIADSRRAAHESYLKPVKTAMRPYLHALFPGADAALDAGFSVDGLTRAGADEPFVSLSDGTREQVAIIVRLALGRLLAERGQAVPVVLDDSLVFSDDDRIERMFDVLTQAAEKQQVIVLTCRSRAFLSCGGRTLTIEREDG
;
A
#
# COMPACT_ATOMS: atom_id res chain seq x y z
N PRO A 1 75.01 -6.08 -101.98
CA PRO A 1 75.84 -6.02 -103.20
C PRO A 1 77.08 -5.12 -103.00
N PRO A 2 78.27 -5.70 -102.78
CA PRO A 2 79.47 -4.89 -102.60
C PRO A 2 79.96 -4.40 -103.97
N PRO A 3 80.18 -3.08 -104.18
CA PRO A 3 80.78 -2.62 -105.42
C PRO A 3 82.30 -2.88 -105.41
N ALA A 4 82.68 -3.77 -106.34
CA ALA A 4 83.89 -3.78 -107.16
C ALA A 4 85.20 -3.28 -106.54
N LYS A 5 86.05 -4.24 -106.12
CA LYS A 5 87.48 -4.10 -105.85
C LYS A 5 88.32 -3.88 -107.14
N GLY A 6 87.82 -3.14 -108.12
CA GLY A 6 88.42 -3.05 -109.47
C GLY A 6 89.45 -1.94 -109.69
N GLY A 7 89.53 -0.92 -108.83
CA GLY A 7 90.35 0.29 -109.11
C GLY A 7 91.81 0.25 -108.67
N LYS A 8 92.25 -0.80 -107.95
CA LYS A 8 93.64 -0.88 -107.44
C LYS A 8 94.61 -1.50 -108.44
N GLU A 9 94.15 -2.41 -109.30
CA GLU A 9 95.01 -3.10 -110.27
C GLU A 9 95.41 -2.16 -111.43
N ASP A 10 94.50 -1.29 -111.90
CA ASP A 10 94.79 -0.32 -112.97
C ASP A 10 95.80 0.78 -112.57
N GLY A 11 95.77 1.22 -111.31
CA GLY A 11 96.70 2.24 -110.81
C GLY A 11 98.13 1.71 -110.60
N ILE A 12 98.27 0.43 -110.24
CA ILE A 12 99.58 -0.22 -110.07
C ILE A 12 100.19 -0.52 -111.44
N ALA A 13 99.40 -1.02 -112.39
CA ALA A 13 99.85 -1.26 -113.77
C ALA A 13 100.37 0.03 -114.46
N ALA A 14 99.69 1.17 -114.25
CA ALA A 14 100.12 2.46 -114.77
C ALA A 14 101.45 2.96 -114.16
N LEU A 15 101.70 2.66 -112.88
CA LEU A 15 102.96 3.00 -112.20
C LEU A 15 104.13 2.09 -112.62
N GLU A 16 103.88 0.79 -112.86
CA GLU A 16 104.89 -0.14 -113.35
C GLU A 16 105.35 0.20 -114.77
N GLN A 17 104.42 0.63 -115.65
CA GLN A 17 104.75 1.08 -117.00
C GLN A 17 105.59 2.38 -116.99
N ALA A 18 105.25 3.34 -116.13
CA ALA A 18 106.04 4.58 -115.98
C ALA A 18 107.44 4.33 -115.41
N LEU A 19 107.61 3.32 -114.55
CA LEU A 19 108.92 2.93 -114.01
C LEU A 19 109.82 2.30 -115.09
N ALA A 20 109.24 1.46 -115.96
CA ALA A 20 109.95 0.82 -117.06
C ALA A 20 110.44 1.83 -118.12
N GLU A 21 109.62 2.85 -118.45
CA GLU A 21 110.01 3.94 -119.35
C GLU A 21 111.14 4.81 -118.75
N ALA A 22 111.10 5.07 -117.44
CA ALA A 22 112.15 5.80 -116.75
C ALA A 22 113.48 5.03 -116.68
N GLN A 23 113.45 3.72 -116.51
CA GLN A 23 114.67 2.87 -116.54
C GLN A 23 115.28 2.78 -117.94
N ALA A 24 114.46 2.64 -118.98
CA ALA A 24 114.94 2.66 -120.37
C ALA A 24 115.59 4.00 -120.76
N GLY A 25 115.10 5.13 -120.22
CA GLY A 25 115.71 6.44 -120.40
C GLY A 25 117.06 6.59 -119.69
N LEU A 26 117.28 5.88 -118.57
CA LEU A 26 118.53 5.92 -117.82
C LEU A 26 119.65 5.12 -118.49
N ASP A 27 119.33 3.93 -119.00
CA ASP A 27 120.30 3.05 -119.68
C ASP A 27 120.76 3.62 -121.03
N ALA A 28 119.86 4.30 -121.77
CA ALA A 28 120.22 4.99 -123.02
C ALA A 28 121.16 6.21 -122.80
N GLY A 29 121.19 6.78 -121.59
CA GLY A 29 122.02 7.94 -121.24
C GLY A 29 123.47 7.59 -120.85
N LEU A 30 123.76 6.31 -120.55
CA LEU A 30 125.07 5.89 -120.00
C LEU A 30 126.06 5.35 -121.05
N ASP A 31 125.61 4.96 -122.24
CA ASP A 31 126.47 4.39 -123.32
C ASP A 31 126.88 5.39 -124.43
N ALA A 32 126.40 6.64 -124.40
CA ALA A 32 126.71 7.65 -125.40
C ALA A 32 127.91 8.54 -124.99
N GLY A 33 129.11 8.15 -125.42
CA GLY A 33 130.30 8.98 -125.31
C GLY A 33 130.22 10.26 -126.16
N GLY A 34 130.53 11.41 -125.55
CA GLY A 34 131.00 12.60 -126.25
C GLY A 34 130.00 13.67 -126.68
N GLY A 35 128.75 13.66 -126.18
CA GLY A 35 127.83 14.80 -126.31
C GLY A 35 128.00 15.82 -125.17
N PRO A 36 127.77 17.13 -125.37
CA PRO A 36 127.86 18.09 -124.28
C PRO A 36 126.82 17.74 -123.21
N LEU A 37 127.28 17.53 -121.98
CA LEU A 37 126.42 17.36 -120.81
C LEU A 37 125.37 18.48 -120.79
N PRO A 38 124.08 18.18 -120.59
CA PRO A 38 123.05 19.21 -120.51
C PRO A 38 123.42 20.20 -119.41
N ASP A 39 123.27 21.48 -119.72
CA ASP A 39 123.57 22.58 -118.81
C ASP A 39 122.77 22.42 -117.51
N ARG A 40 123.36 22.81 -116.38
CA ARG A 40 122.77 22.66 -115.04
C ARG A 40 121.37 23.29 -114.96
N ASP A 41 121.13 24.36 -115.73
CA ASP A 41 119.85 25.05 -115.81
C ASP A 41 118.73 24.24 -116.49
N THR A 42 119.06 23.26 -117.32
CA THR A 42 118.08 22.36 -117.94
C THR A 42 117.55 21.32 -116.95
N LEU A 43 118.43 20.65 -116.21
CA LEU A 43 118.05 19.66 -115.18
C LEU A 43 117.28 20.28 -114.01
N VAL A 44 117.61 21.52 -113.64
CA VAL A 44 116.87 22.27 -112.60
C VAL A 44 115.44 22.57 -113.06
N ARG A 45 115.22 22.92 -114.35
CA ARG A 45 113.88 23.18 -114.89
C ARG A 45 113.02 21.93 -114.93
N GLU A 46 113.58 20.79 -115.34
CA GLU A 46 112.84 19.52 -115.37
C GLU A 46 112.46 19.03 -113.97
N ARG A 47 113.37 19.15 -112.99
CA ARG A 47 113.05 18.83 -111.59
C ARG A 47 111.92 19.71 -111.06
N ILE A 48 111.96 21.02 -111.33
CA ILE A 48 110.92 21.95 -110.89
C ILE A 48 109.57 21.60 -111.56
N ALA A 49 109.56 21.25 -112.85
CA ALA A 49 108.33 20.85 -113.54
C ALA A 49 107.73 19.55 -112.97
N ALA A 50 108.57 18.55 -112.67
CA ALA A 50 108.13 17.31 -112.03
C ALA A 50 107.64 17.52 -110.59
N GLU A 51 108.30 18.39 -109.82
CA GLU A 51 107.85 18.80 -108.48
C GLU A 51 106.51 19.52 -108.53
N GLN A 52 106.32 20.42 -109.50
CA GLN A 52 105.04 21.12 -109.73
C GLN A 52 103.91 20.15 -110.13
N ALA A 53 104.18 19.20 -111.03
CA ALA A 53 103.19 18.19 -111.43
C ALA A 53 102.80 17.26 -110.27
N ARG A 54 103.79 16.83 -109.47
CA ARG A 54 103.55 16.04 -108.26
C ARG A 54 102.73 16.82 -107.22
N ASP A 55 103.04 18.09 -107.02
CA ASP A 55 102.33 18.92 -106.06
C ASP A 55 100.91 19.27 -106.54
N ALA A 56 100.68 19.39 -107.86
CA ALA A 56 99.35 19.52 -108.43
C ALA A 56 98.50 18.24 -108.21
N LEU A 57 99.04 17.06 -108.51
CA LEU A 57 98.35 15.78 -108.26
C LEU A 57 98.09 15.55 -106.76
N ARG A 58 99.00 15.97 -105.88
CA ARG A 58 98.79 15.92 -104.43
C ARG A 58 97.65 16.82 -103.98
N ARG A 59 97.50 18.01 -104.57
CA ARG A 59 96.37 18.91 -104.29
C ARG A 59 95.06 18.32 -104.80
N GLU A 60 95.02 17.84 -106.03
CA GLU A 60 93.81 17.20 -106.58
C GLU A 60 93.38 15.98 -105.75
N HIS A 61 94.33 15.15 -105.32
CA HIS A 61 94.03 14.02 -104.44
C HIS A 61 93.54 14.48 -103.06
N ALA A 62 94.15 15.53 -102.48
CA ALA A 62 93.68 16.10 -101.22
C ALA A 62 92.26 16.67 -101.35
N ASP A 63 91.97 17.41 -102.41
CA ASP A 63 90.64 17.98 -102.70
C ASP A 63 89.60 16.87 -102.92
N ALA A 64 89.95 15.81 -103.66
CA ALA A 64 89.08 14.65 -103.84
C ALA A 64 88.84 13.90 -102.51
N GLN A 65 89.87 13.76 -101.66
CA GLN A 65 89.72 13.16 -100.34
C GLN A 65 88.82 14.02 -99.43
N THR A 66 88.96 15.34 -99.47
CA THR A 66 88.08 16.27 -98.74
C THR A 66 86.65 16.18 -99.25
N ALA A 67 86.43 16.16 -100.56
CA ALA A 67 85.09 16.03 -101.15
C ALA A 67 84.42 14.70 -100.76
N VAL A 68 85.15 13.59 -100.78
CA VAL A 68 84.64 12.28 -100.32
C VAL A 68 84.33 12.30 -98.82
N HIS A 69 85.16 12.95 -98.01
CA HIS A 69 84.89 13.08 -96.58
C HIS A 69 83.63 13.93 -96.32
N VAL A 70 83.45 15.04 -97.02
CA VAL A 70 82.25 15.89 -96.91
C VAL A 70 81.01 15.09 -97.30
N ALA A 71 81.01 14.44 -98.46
CA ALA A 71 79.88 13.62 -98.91
C ALA A 71 79.54 12.48 -97.94
N ARG A 72 80.56 11.83 -97.35
CA ARG A 72 80.35 10.80 -96.31
C ARG A 72 79.78 11.37 -95.02
N SER A 73 80.21 12.56 -94.62
CA SER A 73 79.67 13.22 -93.42
C SER A 73 78.21 13.67 -93.62
N GLU A 74 77.86 14.12 -94.82
CA GLU A 74 76.49 14.49 -95.19
C GLU A 74 75.57 13.26 -95.24
N ASP A 75 76.02 12.17 -95.86
CA ASP A 75 75.27 10.91 -95.89
C ASP A 75 75.07 10.31 -94.48
N ALA A 76 76.09 10.40 -93.62
CA ALA A 76 75.97 10.01 -92.22
C ALA A 76 74.95 10.87 -91.45
N ALA A 77 74.94 12.19 -91.69
CA ALA A 77 73.98 13.12 -91.07
C ALA A 77 72.54 12.85 -91.54
N GLU A 78 72.31 12.67 -92.84
CA GLU A 78 70.99 12.33 -93.39
C GLU A 78 70.51 10.95 -92.93
N THR A 79 71.41 9.97 -92.81
CA THR A 79 71.08 8.65 -92.27
C THR A 79 70.63 8.74 -90.82
N LEU A 80 71.33 9.50 -89.97
CA LEU A 80 70.92 9.75 -88.58
C LEU A 80 69.56 10.46 -88.51
N ARG A 81 69.32 11.46 -89.37
CA ARG A 81 68.05 12.18 -89.42
C ARG A 81 66.89 11.27 -89.82
N ARG A 82 67.09 10.40 -90.81
CA ARG A 82 66.09 9.41 -91.22
C ARG A 82 65.81 8.40 -90.11
N GLN A 83 66.84 7.93 -89.40
CA GLN A 83 66.69 7.04 -88.25
C GLN A 83 65.88 7.69 -87.12
N ALA A 84 66.17 8.97 -86.79
CA ALA A 84 65.41 9.72 -85.79
C ALA A 84 63.93 9.87 -86.16
N LEU A 85 63.64 10.28 -87.40
CA LEU A 85 62.26 10.38 -87.91
C LEU A 85 61.53 9.03 -87.90
N THR A 86 62.24 7.93 -88.18
CA THR A 86 61.67 6.58 -88.16
C THR A 86 61.29 6.17 -86.74
N LEU A 87 62.16 6.45 -85.76
CA LEU A 87 61.87 6.19 -84.35
C LEU A 87 60.67 6.99 -83.85
N GLU A 88 60.62 8.30 -84.13
CA GLU A 88 59.50 9.18 -83.76
C GLU A 88 58.17 8.72 -84.40
N THR A 89 58.21 8.32 -85.67
CA THR A 89 57.04 7.78 -86.36
C THR A 89 56.56 6.48 -85.72
N ASN A 90 57.47 5.57 -85.38
CA ASN A 90 57.12 4.32 -84.70
C ASN A 90 56.55 4.56 -83.30
N GLU A 91 57.10 5.51 -82.53
CA GLU A 91 56.56 5.89 -81.23
C GLU A 91 55.15 6.45 -81.32
N LEU A 92 54.89 7.36 -82.27
CA LEU A 92 53.56 7.91 -82.51
C LEU A 92 52.56 6.84 -82.97
N GLN A 93 53.00 5.91 -83.83
CA GLN A 93 52.18 4.78 -84.27
C GLN A 93 51.85 3.83 -83.13
N ASN A 94 52.80 3.52 -82.26
CA ASN A 94 52.56 2.67 -81.09
C ASN A 94 51.57 3.35 -80.13
N ARG A 95 51.76 4.63 -79.82
CA ARG A 95 50.83 5.40 -78.96
C ARG A 95 49.43 5.45 -79.55
N LEU A 96 49.31 5.72 -80.85
CA LEU A 96 48.02 5.72 -81.53
C LEU A 96 47.37 4.32 -81.50
N GLY A 97 48.17 3.27 -81.66
CA GLY A 97 47.71 1.88 -81.56
C GLY A 97 47.21 1.53 -80.16
N GLU A 98 47.91 1.94 -79.11
CA GLU A 98 47.49 1.76 -77.71
C GLU A 98 46.19 2.53 -77.40
N ASP A 99 46.08 3.77 -77.86
CA ASP A 99 44.90 4.62 -77.69
C ASP A 99 43.68 4.02 -78.41
N LEU A 100 43.85 3.56 -79.66
CA LEU A 100 42.79 2.92 -80.44
C LEU A 100 42.41 1.53 -79.92
N ALA A 101 43.36 0.75 -79.38
CA ALA A 101 43.07 -0.52 -78.74
C ALA A 101 42.26 -0.32 -77.44
N THR A 102 42.57 0.74 -76.70
CA THR A 102 41.85 1.11 -75.47
C THR A 102 40.46 1.65 -75.79
N CYS A 103 40.33 2.49 -76.81
CA CYS A 103 39.07 3.07 -77.26
C CYS A 103 39.07 3.34 -78.77
N PRO A 104 38.48 2.42 -79.57
CA PRO A 104 38.24 2.63 -80.99
C PRO A 104 37.47 3.95 -81.26
N ASP A 105 37.80 4.63 -82.36
CA ASP A 105 37.24 5.95 -82.68
C ASP A 105 35.71 5.92 -82.89
N ASP A 106 35.19 4.85 -83.49
CA ASP A 106 33.76 4.62 -83.72
C ASP A 106 32.96 4.49 -82.41
N GLN A 107 33.58 3.95 -81.36
CA GLN A 107 32.99 3.76 -80.03
C GLN A 107 33.29 4.92 -79.07
N ARG A 108 34.19 5.85 -79.42
CA ARG A 108 34.65 6.91 -78.52
C ARG A 108 33.54 7.84 -78.07
N ALA A 109 32.68 8.27 -79.01
CA ALA A 109 31.57 9.16 -78.69
C ALA A 109 30.56 8.50 -77.74
N GLU A 110 30.18 7.24 -77.99
CA GLU A 110 29.27 6.49 -77.14
C GLU A 110 29.88 6.23 -75.75
N ARG A 111 31.16 5.84 -75.68
CA ARG A 111 31.87 5.61 -74.42
C ARG A 111 32.03 6.88 -73.58
N LEU A 112 32.20 8.04 -74.20
CA LEU A 112 32.22 9.31 -73.47
C LEU A 112 30.84 9.65 -72.88
N VAL A 113 29.76 9.37 -73.61
CA VAL A 113 28.39 9.56 -73.11
C VAL A 113 28.09 8.62 -71.95
N THR A 114 28.46 7.34 -72.05
CA THR A 114 28.26 6.37 -70.96
C THR A 114 29.10 6.73 -69.74
N LEU A 115 30.39 7.07 -69.90
CA LEU A 115 31.24 7.52 -68.79
C LEU A 115 30.72 8.81 -68.14
N ALA A 116 30.19 9.75 -68.92
CA ALA A 116 29.57 10.96 -68.38
C ALA A 116 28.28 10.65 -67.60
N ALA A 117 27.44 9.72 -68.10
CA ALA A 117 26.25 9.27 -67.40
C ALA A 117 26.59 8.52 -66.10
N ASP A 118 27.57 7.62 -66.13
CA ASP A 118 28.07 6.89 -64.97
C ASP A 118 28.67 7.86 -63.93
N ALA A 119 29.46 8.85 -64.38
CA ALA A 119 30.01 9.87 -63.51
C ALA A 119 28.91 10.73 -62.87
N ALA A 120 27.88 11.13 -63.62
CA ALA A 120 26.74 11.87 -63.09
C ALA A 120 25.93 11.04 -62.08
N GLN A 121 25.70 9.75 -62.37
CA GLN A 121 25.01 8.84 -61.45
C GLN A 121 25.83 8.61 -60.16
N ALA A 122 27.14 8.42 -60.28
CA ALA A 122 28.03 8.28 -59.12
C ALA A 122 28.07 9.55 -58.27
N ALA A 123 28.11 10.73 -58.90
CA ALA A 123 28.05 12.02 -58.20
C ALA A 123 26.71 12.19 -57.44
N ALA A 124 25.58 11.92 -58.10
CA ALA A 124 24.27 12.00 -57.47
C ALA A 124 24.13 11.00 -56.30
N ALA A 125 24.64 9.77 -56.46
CA ALA A 125 24.64 8.77 -55.40
C ALA A 125 25.51 9.18 -54.21
N PHE A 126 26.68 9.77 -54.47
CA PHE A 126 27.57 10.31 -53.44
C PHE A 126 26.89 11.44 -52.68
N GLU A 127 26.29 12.42 -53.36
CA GLU A 127 25.57 13.52 -52.72
C GLU A 127 24.42 13.02 -51.85
N ALA A 128 23.59 12.10 -52.37
CA ALA A 128 22.48 11.51 -51.61
C ALA A 128 22.97 10.75 -50.36
N ALA A 129 24.07 9.99 -50.48
CA ALA A 129 24.68 9.29 -49.35
C ALA A 129 25.24 10.28 -48.32
N THR A 130 25.84 11.38 -48.77
CA THR A 130 26.42 12.41 -47.91
C THR A 130 25.32 13.15 -47.12
N GLU A 131 24.23 13.51 -47.79
CA GLU A 131 23.08 14.16 -47.14
C GLU A 131 22.38 13.21 -46.16
N ARG A 132 22.24 11.92 -46.52
CA ARG A 132 21.73 10.90 -45.59
C ARG A 132 22.64 10.76 -44.36
N ALA A 133 23.96 10.71 -44.55
CA ALA A 133 24.92 10.65 -43.46
C ALA A 133 24.85 11.89 -42.57
N ARG A 134 24.70 13.09 -43.15
CA ARG A 134 24.52 14.34 -42.42
C ARG A 134 23.25 14.31 -41.57
N ARG A 135 22.11 13.90 -42.12
CA ARG A 135 20.83 13.77 -41.39
C ARG A 135 20.93 12.77 -40.25
N LEU A 136 21.52 11.59 -40.49
CA LEU A 136 21.72 10.58 -39.47
C LEU A 136 22.61 11.09 -38.34
N ARG A 137 23.73 11.76 -38.66
CA ARG A 137 24.62 12.37 -37.66
C ARG A 137 23.92 13.45 -36.84
N ALA A 138 23.09 14.28 -37.47
CA ALA A 138 22.31 15.31 -36.76
C ALA A 138 21.23 14.72 -35.86
N ALA A 139 20.69 13.54 -36.19
CA ALA A 139 19.71 12.82 -35.38
C ALA A 139 20.34 12.04 -34.22
N VAL A 140 21.67 11.85 -34.20
CA VAL A 140 22.36 11.24 -33.05
C VAL A 140 22.26 12.20 -31.86
N PRO A 141 21.68 11.79 -30.72
CA PRO A 141 21.59 12.64 -29.55
C PRO A 141 22.98 13.09 -29.10
N THR A 142 23.10 14.29 -28.57
CA THR A 142 24.38 14.78 -28.02
C THR A 142 24.81 13.92 -26.83
N ALA A 143 26.09 14.01 -26.44
CA ALA A 143 26.59 13.32 -25.25
C ALA A 143 25.77 13.68 -24.00
N ASP A 144 25.40 14.96 -23.86
CA ASP A 144 24.56 15.44 -22.76
C ASP A 144 23.14 14.88 -22.80
N GLN A 145 22.53 14.77 -24.00
CA GLN A 145 21.21 14.17 -24.16
C GLN A 145 21.22 12.67 -23.81
N ARG A 146 22.26 11.93 -24.20
CA ARG A 146 22.44 10.53 -23.80
C ARG A 146 22.62 10.41 -22.29
N ALA A 147 23.50 11.23 -21.70
CA ALA A 147 23.71 11.25 -20.26
C ALA A 147 22.42 11.56 -19.48
N ALA A 148 21.59 12.49 -19.98
CA ALA A 148 20.29 12.81 -19.39
C ALA A 148 19.29 11.64 -19.51
N LEU A 149 19.26 10.95 -20.65
CA LEU A 149 18.46 9.74 -20.84
C LEU A 149 18.91 8.62 -19.90
N ASP A 150 20.21 8.36 -19.80
CA ASP A 150 20.78 7.34 -18.90
C ASP A 150 20.49 7.65 -17.44
N ALA A 151 20.65 8.92 -17.02
CA ALA A 151 20.28 9.37 -15.69
C ALA A 151 18.78 9.18 -15.41
N ARG A 152 17.92 9.46 -16.41
CA ARG A 152 16.47 9.24 -16.31
C ARG A 152 16.14 7.76 -16.18
N VAL A 153 16.74 6.90 -17.01
CA VAL A 153 16.56 5.44 -16.95
C VAL A 153 17.00 4.94 -15.57
N LYS A 154 18.21 5.27 -15.12
CA LYS A 154 18.72 4.88 -13.80
C LYS A 154 17.78 5.30 -12.66
N ARG A 155 17.33 6.56 -12.66
CA ARG A 155 16.38 7.06 -11.65
C ARG A 155 15.07 6.29 -11.68
N LEU A 156 14.52 6.01 -12.87
CA LEU A 156 13.25 5.28 -13.00
C LEU A 156 13.40 3.81 -12.58
N THR A 157 14.50 3.14 -12.95
CA THR A 157 14.80 1.77 -12.50
C THR A 157 14.89 1.69 -10.97
N GLN A 158 15.65 2.59 -10.34
CA GLN A 158 15.73 2.67 -8.87
C GLN A 158 14.35 2.94 -8.23
N ALA A 159 13.54 3.78 -8.86
CA ALA A 159 12.20 4.10 -8.40
C ALA A 159 11.23 2.91 -8.50
N ILE A 160 11.40 2.04 -9.51
CA ILE A 160 10.66 0.77 -9.65
C ILE A 160 11.10 -0.21 -8.55
N GLU A 161 12.40 -0.47 -8.42
CA GLU A 161 12.94 -1.39 -7.41
C GLU A 161 12.53 -1.01 -5.98
N SER A 162 12.52 0.29 -5.66
CA SER A 162 12.08 0.77 -4.34
C SER A 162 10.58 0.52 -4.09
N ARG A 163 9.74 0.64 -5.12
CA ARG A 163 8.29 0.40 -5.03
C ARG A 163 7.99 -1.08 -4.91
N ASP A 164 8.70 -1.94 -5.65
CA ASP A 164 8.52 -3.39 -5.57
C ASP A 164 8.89 -3.91 -4.19
N LYS A 165 9.98 -3.41 -3.59
CA LYS A 165 10.35 -3.72 -2.20
C LYS A 165 9.27 -3.30 -1.21
N ARG A 166 8.70 -2.12 -1.40
CA ARG A 166 7.63 -1.60 -0.52
C ARG A 166 6.35 -2.41 -0.68
N LEU A 167 5.99 -2.80 -1.90
CA LEU A 167 4.83 -3.65 -2.16
C LEU A 167 4.98 -5.00 -1.46
N ALA A 168 6.12 -5.67 -1.61
CA ALA A 168 6.40 -6.95 -0.95
C ALA A 168 6.44 -6.85 0.59
N GLU A 169 6.78 -5.68 1.15
CA GLU A 169 6.67 -5.42 2.59
C GLU A 169 5.20 -5.30 3.04
N VAL A 170 4.42 -4.48 2.35
CA VAL A 170 2.99 -4.29 2.64
C VAL A 170 2.21 -5.58 2.48
N GLU A 171 2.48 -6.38 1.46
CA GLU A 171 1.83 -7.69 1.27
C GLU A 171 2.13 -8.66 2.42
N ARG A 172 3.37 -8.67 2.92
CA ARG A 172 3.73 -9.47 4.11
C ARG A 172 3.04 -8.96 5.37
N GLU A 173 2.92 -7.65 5.55
CA GLU A 173 2.17 -7.06 6.66
C GLU A 173 0.68 -7.44 6.58
N ILE A 174 0.06 -7.33 5.40
CA ILE A 174 -1.33 -7.74 5.17
C ILE A 174 -1.52 -9.20 5.52
N ALA A 175 -0.67 -10.10 5.02
CA ALA A 175 -0.74 -11.53 5.33
C ALA A 175 -0.58 -11.80 6.84
N GLY A 176 0.34 -11.09 7.50
CA GLY A 176 0.53 -11.18 8.94
C GLY A 176 -0.69 -10.69 9.74
N LEU A 177 -1.30 -9.58 9.33
CA LEU A 177 -2.53 -9.04 9.94
C LEU A 177 -3.72 -9.96 9.71
N GLN A 178 -3.89 -10.48 8.49
CA GLN A 178 -4.94 -11.45 8.16
C GLN A 178 -4.78 -12.74 8.97
N GLY A 179 -3.56 -13.26 9.11
CA GLY A 179 -3.28 -14.41 9.98
C GLY A 179 -3.67 -14.14 11.43
N ARG A 180 -3.29 -12.98 11.98
CA ARG A 180 -3.69 -12.58 13.34
C ARG A 180 -5.20 -12.43 13.50
N ILE A 181 -5.89 -11.86 12.51
CA ILE A 181 -7.35 -11.74 12.49
C ILE A 181 -7.99 -13.13 12.45
N ALA A 182 -7.50 -14.05 11.60
CA ALA A 182 -8.03 -15.40 11.51
C ALA A 182 -7.82 -16.19 12.81
N THR A 183 -6.65 -16.10 13.45
CA THR A 183 -6.40 -16.76 14.74
C THR A 183 -7.30 -16.20 15.83
N ARG A 184 -7.37 -14.87 16.00
CA ARG A 184 -8.21 -14.24 17.03
C ARG A 184 -9.71 -14.36 16.73
N GLY A 185 -10.10 -14.35 15.46
CA GLY A 185 -11.47 -14.60 15.02
C GLY A 185 -11.89 -16.05 15.23
N GLY A 186 -10.96 -17.00 15.06
CA GLY A 186 -11.17 -18.42 15.33
C GLY A 186 -11.22 -18.80 16.81
N GLU A 187 -10.84 -17.90 17.73
CA GLU A 187 -10.97 -18.10 19.19
C GLU A 187 -12.44 -18.04 19.66
N GLY A 188 -13.37 -17.76 18.75
CA GLY A 188 -14.80 -17.79 19.01
C GLY A 188 -15.29 -16.65 19.90
N LEU A 189 -14.64 -15.49 19.83
CA LEU A 189 -14.96 -14.32 20.67
C LEU A 189 -16.38 -13.82 20.41
N GLY A 190 -16.85 -13.86 19.16
CA GLY A 190 -18.22 -13.51 18.81
C GLY A 190 -19.25 -14.49 19.36
N GLU A 191 -18.97 -15.80 19.29
CA GLU A 191 -19.81 -16.83 19.90
C GLU A 191 -19.85 -16.70 21.43
N ARG A 192 -18.72 -16.38 22.06
CA ARG A 192 -18.63 -16.13 23.52
C ARG A 192 -19.41 -14.89 23.93
N GLU A 193 -19.33 -13.80 23.16
CA GLU A 193 -20.10 -12.59 23.39
C GLU A 193 -21.60 -12.87 23.26
N ALA A 194 -22.01 -13.57 22.19
CA ALA A 194 -23.40 -13.94 21.96
C ALA A 194 -23.95 -14.84 23.08
N ALA A 195 -23.18 -15.85 23.51
CA ALA A 195 -23.55 -16.72 24.61
C ALA A 195 -23.67 -15.96 25.94
N ALA A 196 -22.73 -15.07 26.25
CA ALA A 196 -22.79 -14.25 27.46
C ALA A 196 -23.98 -13.27 27.44
N ALA A 197 -24.32 -12.71 26.27
CA ALA A 197 -25.50 -11.85 26.11
C ALA A 197 -26.81 -12.62 26.31
N GLU A 198 -26.89 -13.86 25.83
CA GLU A 198 -28.05 -14.73 26.05
C GLU A 198 -28.19 -15.13 27.54
N GLU A 199 -27.10 -15.51 28.20
CA GLU A 199 -27.08 -15.78 29.65
C GLU A 199 -27.52 -14.57 30.47
N LEU A 200 -27.08 -13.36 30.10
CA LEU A 200 -27.50 -12.13 30.74
C LEU A 200 -29.01 -11.90 30.58
N ALA A 201 -29.54 -12.04 29.36
CA ALA A 201 -30.96 -11.83 29.09
C ALA A 201 -31.86 -12.83 29.86
N LEU A 202 -31.43 -14.09 30.00
CA LEU A 202 -32.11 -15.09 30.82
C LEU A 202 -32.10 -14.69 32.30
N ALA A 203 -30.94 -14.29 32.82
CA ALA A 203 -30.80 -13.87 34.21
C ALA A 203 -31.65 -12.63 34.54
N GLU A 204 -31.72 -11.64 33.63
CA GLU A 204 -32.57 -10.46 33.78
C GLU A 204 -34.07 -10.82 33.80
N THR A 205 -34.48 -11.78 32.97
CA THR A 205 -35.85 -12.29 32.95
C THR A 205 -36.22 -12.96 34.28
N ASP A 206 -35.30 -13.76 34.84
CA ASP A 206 -35.48 -14.42 36.13
C ASP A 206 -35.56 -13.41 37.29
N ILE A 207 -34.68 -12.41 37.29
CA ILE A 207 -34.73 -11.30 38.27
C ILE A 207 -36.08 -10.60 38.21
N ALA A 208 -36.54 -10.22 37.01
CA ALA A 208 -37.82 -9.55 36.84
C ALA A 208 -39.02 -10.42 37.29
N ALA A 209 -38.94 -11.75 37.16
CA ALA A 209 -39.95 -12.66 37.69
C ALA A 209 -39.94 -12.71 39.22
N ILE A 210 -38.76 -12.80 39.83
CA ILE A 210 -38.59 -12.82 41.29
C ILE A 210 -39.04 -11.50 41.91
N GLU A 211 -38.67 -10.36 41.33
CA GLU A 211 -39.07 -9.04 41.81
C GLU A 211 -40.58 -8.84 41.78
N ARG A 212 -41.25 -9.25 40.69
CA ARG A 212 -42.73 -9.24 40.62
C ARG A 212 -43.35 -10.10 41.71
N ARG A 213 -42.82 -11.29 41.95
CA ARG A 213 -43.32 -12.17 43.02
C ARG A 213 -43.11 -11.56 44.40
N LEU A 214 -41.95 -10.95 44.64
CA LEU A 214 -41.61 -10.30 45.89
C LEU A 214 -42.51 -9.07 46.15
N ALA A 215 -42.77 -8.27 45.11
CA ALA A 215 -43.71 -7.15 45.18
C ALA A 215 -45.13 -7.62 45.53
N ALA A 216 -45.62 -8.68 44.89
CA ALA A 216 -46.92 -9.27 45.19
C ALA A 216 -47.01 -9.80 46.63
N LEU A 217 -45.97 -10.49 47.12
CA LEU A 217 -45.93 -11.00 48.49
C LEU A 217 -45.86 -9.88 49.54
N ARG A 218 -45.11 -8.81 49.27
CA ARG A 218 -45.07 -7.62 50.14
C ARG A 218 -46.44 -6.96 50.21
N LEU A 219 -47.07 -6.71 49.06
CA LEU A 219 -48.41 -6.15 48.98
C LEU A 219 -49.42 -7.00 49.76
N LEU A 220 -49.39 -8.32 49.59
CA LEU A 220 -50.27 -9.25 50.31
C LEU A 220 -50.04 -9.15 51.83
N ARG A 221 -48.79 -9.23 52.29
CA ARG A 221 -48.43 -9.14 53.71
C ARG A 221 -48.94 -7.83 54.31
N ASP A 222 -48.68 -6.71 53.64
CA ASP A 222 -49.04 -5.39 54.13
C ASP A 222 -50.56 -5.23 54.16
N THR A 223 -51.25 -5.67 53.11
CA THR A 223 -52.73 -5.65 53.04
C THR A 223 -53.36 -6.48 54.17
N ILE A 224 -52.84 -7.69 54.45
CA ILE A 224 -53.33 -8.54 55.55
C ILE A 224 -53.06 -7.88 56.91
N ALA A 225 -51.87 -7.33 57.12
CA ALA A 225 -51.52 -6.66 58.37
C ALA A 225 -52.42 -5.45 58.61
N ASP A 226 -52.67 -4.66 57.58
CA ASP A 226 -53.53 -3.47 57.64
C ASP A 226 -54.99 -3.85 57.90
N SER A 227 -55.50 -4.86 57.19
CA SER A 227 -56.84 -5.39 57.39
C SER A 227 -57.03 -5.95 58.81
N ARG A 228 -56.03 -6.65 59.35
CA ARG A 228 -56.05 -7.16 60.73
C ARG A 228 -56.09 -6.02 61.74
N ARG A 229 -55.28 -4.97 61.57
CA ARG A 229 -55.29 -3.79 62.45
C ARG A 229 -56.64 -3.07 62.40
N ALA A 230 -57.16 -2.82 61.21
CA ALA A 230 -58.44 -2.16 61.01
C ALA A 230 -59.62 -2.96 61.61
N ALA A 231 -59.66 -4.27 61.37
CA ALA A 231 -60.68 -5.14 61.97
C ALA A 231 -60.58 -5.13 63.50
N HIS A 232 -59.36 -5.23 64.04
CA HIS A 232 -59.13 -5.24 65.47
C HIS A 232 -59.60 -3.94 66.16
N GLU A 233 -59.26 -2.78 65.59
CA GLU A 233 -59.73 -1.48 66.08
C GLU A 233 -61.25 -1.36 66.03
N SER A 234 -61.86 -1.84 64.93
CA SER A 234 -63.32 -1.84 64.76
C SER A 234 -64.05 -2.68 65.80
N TYR A 235 -63.43 -3.72 66.36
CA TYR A 235 -64.04 -4.55 67.42
C TYR A 235 -63.75 -4.07 68.83
N LEU A 236 -62.52 -3.59 69.11
CA LEU A 236 -62.17 -3.12 70.46
C LEU A 236 -62.87 -1.82 70.84
N LYS A 237 -63.02 -0.90 69.90
CA LYS A 237 -63.60 0.43 70.18
C LYS A 237 -65.03 0.36 70.72
N PRO A 238 -65.96 -0.45 70.15
CA PRO A 238 -67.28 -0.67 70.75
C PRO A 238 -67.23 -1.24 72.16
N VAL A 239 -66.33 -2.21 72.42
CA VAL A 239 -66.22 -2.84 73.75
C VAL A 239 -65.72 -1.83 74.79
N LYS A 240 -64.65 -1.08 74.50
CA LYS A 240 -64.16 0.00 75.37
C LYS A 240 -65.25 1.05 75.66
N THR A 241 -66.01 1.42 74.63
CA THR A 241 -67.11 2.40 74.76
C THR A 241 -68.22 1.86 75.66
N ALA A 242 -68.59 0.59 75.53
CA ALA A 242 -69.61 -0.06 76.35
C ALA A 242 -69.16 -0.30 77.80
N MET A 243 -67.86 -0.52 78.04
CA MET A 243 -67.28 -0.68 79.38
C MET A 243 -67.23 0.65 80.15
N ARG A 244 -66.99 1.77 79.45
CA ARG A 244 -66.70 3.07 80.07
C ARG A 244 -67.70 3.49 81.16
N PRO A 245 -69.03 3.42 80.97
CA PRO A 245 -69.97 3.85 82.01
C PRO A 245 -69.86 3.01 83.30
N TYR A 246 -69.74 1.70 83.17
CA TYR A 246 -69.59 0.77 84.29
C TYR A 246 -68.23 0.95 84.99
N LEU A 247 -67.17 1.17 84.21
CA LEU A 247 -65.84 1.40 84.74
C LEU A 247 -65.77 2.72 85.54
N HIS A 248 -66.39 3.79 85.03
CA HIS A 248 -66.43 5.09 85.71
C HIS A 248 -67.28 5.08 86.98
N ALA A 249 -68.34 4.27 87.05
CA ALA A 249 -69.14 4.11 88.25
C ALA A 249 -68.33 3.45 89.39
N LEU A 250 -67.46 2.49 89.06
CA LEU A 250 -66.61 1.83 90.05
C LEU A 250 -65.33 2.63 90.35
N PHE A 251 -64.66 3.12 89.31
CA PHE A 251 -63.42 3.87 89.35
C PHE A 251 -63.57 5.18 88.56
N PRO A 252 -63.99 6.29 89.20
CA PRO A 252 -64.19 7.56 88.52
C PRO A 252 -62.96 8.04 87.75
N GLY A 253 -63.12 8.30 86.46
CA GLY A 253 -62.03 8.77 85.59
C GLY A 253 -61.09 7.67 85.09
N ALA A 254 -61.41 6.40 85.31
CA ALA A 254 -60.60 5.29 84.84
C ALA A 254 -60.87 4.93 83.37
N ASP A 255 -59.83 4.46 82.68
CA ASP A 255 -59.92 3.87 81.36
C ASP A 255 -59.30 2.47 81.35
N ALA A 256 -59.71 1.61 80.42
CA ALA A 256 -59.23 0.25 80.29
C ALA A 256 -58.49 0.04 78.96
N ALA A 257 -57.26 -0.45 79.05
CA ALA A 257 -56.53 -0.97 77.91
C ALA A 257 -56.99 -2.42 77.65
N LEU A 258 -57.39 -2.71 76.41
CA LEU A 258 -57.76 -4.05 75.96
C LEU A 258 -56.72 -4.53 74.95
N ASP A 259 -56.36 -5.81 75.04
CA ASP A 259 -55.43 -6.46 74.14
C ASP A 259 -56.09 -7.02 72.87
N ALA A 260 -55.28 -7.70 72.04
CA ALA A 260 -55.71 -8.34 70.80
C ALA A 260 -56.86 -9.36 70.96
N GLY A 261 -56.99 -9.96 72.15
CA GLY A 261 -57.93 -11.01 72.49
C GLY A 261 -59.10 -10.56 73.35
N PHE A 262 -59.35 -9.24 73.45
CA PHE A 262 -60.38 -8.65 74.33
C PHE A 262 -60.12 -8.84 75.84
N SER A 263 -58.90 -9.18 76.23
CA SER A 263 -58.50 -9.22 77.63
C SER A 263 -58.08 -7.84 78.09
N VAL A 264 -58.25 -7.55 79.38
CA VAL A 264 -57.78 -6.28 79.95
C VAL A 264 -56.27 -6.37 80.16
N ASP A 265 -55.54 -5.49 79.48
CA ASP A 265 -54.08 -5.40 79.55
C ASP A 265 -53.63 -4.48 80.71
N GLY A 266 -54.47 -3.51 81.07
CA GLY A 266 -54.24 -2.60 82.18
C GLY A 266 -55.37 -1.61 82.41
N LEU A 267 -55.29 -0.87 83.50
CA LEU A 267 -56.17 0.24 83.83
C LEU A 267 -55.37 1.53 83.96
N THR A 268 -55.90 2.62 83.42
CA THR A 268 -55.38 3.96 83.67
C THR A 268 -56.25 4.62 84.73
N ARG A 269 -55.70 5.00 85.88
CA ARG A 269 -56.44 5.66 86.98
C ARG A 269 -55.67 6.88 87.48
N ALA A 270 -56.38 8.01 87.63
CA ALA A 270 -55.77 9.27 88.07
C ALA A 270 -54.49 9.67 87.30
N GLY A 271 -54.39 9.28 86.02
CA GLY A 271 -53.23 9.55 85.16
C GLY A 271 -52.06 8.57 85.29
N ALA A 272 -52.17 7.51 86.08
CA ALA A 272 -51.19 6.43 86.17
C ALA A 272 -51.67 5.17 85.44
N ASP A 273 -50.78 4.56 84.65
CA ASP A 273 -51.04 3.28 83.98
C ASP A 273 -50.63 2.12 84.88
N GLU A 274 -51.59 1.26 85.19
CA GLU A 274 -51.42 0.08 86.03
C GLU A 274 -51.61 -1.18 85.19
N PRO A 275 -50.53 -1.95 84.93
CA PRO A 275 -50.62 -3.24 84.24
C PRO A 275 -51.60 -4.19 84.94
N PHE A 276 -52.31 -5.02 84.17
CA PHE A 276 -53.30 -5.95 84.73
C PHE A 276 -52.70 -6.89 85.81
N VAL A 277 -51.43 -7.27 85.65
CA VAL A 277 -50.69 -8.12 86.60
C VAL A 277 -50.47 -7.48 87.96
N SER A 278 -50.39 -6.15 88.05
CA SER A 278 -50.21 -5.41 89.32
C SER A 278 -51.52 -5.07 90.02
N LEU A 279 -52.67 -5.32 89.38
CA LEU A 279 -53.97 -5.11 90.01
C LEU A 279 -54.22 -6.15 91.10
N SER A 280 -54.90 -5.73 92.18
CA SER A 280 -55.35 -6.66 93.22
C SER A 280 -56.35 -7.68 92.66
N ASP A 281 -56.43 -8.86 93.28
CA ASP A 281 -57.38 -9.91 92.87
C ASP A 281 -58.82 -9.40 92.80
N GLY A 282 -59.27 -8.63 93.80
CA GLY A 282 -60.60 -8.03 93.79
C GLY A 282 -60.80 -7.03 92.64
N THR A 283 -59.79 -6.23 92.29
CA THR A 283 -59.87 -5.32 91.13
C THR A 283 -59.97 -6.12 89.83
N ARG A 284 -59.16 -7.18 89.68
CA ARG A 284 -59.20 -8.06 88.51
C ARG A 284 -60.58 -8.70 88.34
N GLU A 285 -61.16 -9.19 89.42
CA GLU A 285 -62.49 -9.78 89.46
C GLU A 285 -63.57 -8.77 89.05
N GLN A 286 -63.56 -7.58 89.65
CA GLN A 286 -64.52 -6.52 89.34
C GLN A 286 -64.45 -6.05 87.89
N VAL A 287 -63.24 -5.90 87.36
CA VAL A 287 -63.01 -5.55 85.95
C VAL A 287 -63.50 -6.66 85.03
N ALA A 288 -63.30 -7.93 85.40
CA ALA A 288 -63.78 -9.07 84.63
C ALA A 288 -65.33 -9.13 84.57
N ILE A 289 -66.02 -8.68 85.62
CA ILE A 289 -67.48 -8.50 85.62
C ILE A 289 -67.87 -7.37 84.65
N ILE A 290 -67.21 -6.22 84.73
CA ILE A 290 -67.47 -5.06 83.85
C ILE A 290 -67.32 -5.44 82.37
N VAL A 291 -66.30 -6.19 81.99
CA VAL A 291 -66.12 -6.68 80.61
C VAL A 291 -67.33 -7.50 80.17
N ARG A 292 -67.82 -8.42 81.01
CA ARG A 292 -68.99 -9.26 80.68
C ARG A 292 -70.26 -8.43 80.54
N LEU A 293 -70.48 -7.47 81.45
CA LEU A 293 -71.62 -6.56 81.38
C LEU A 293 -71.58 -5.68 80.11
N ALA A 294 -70.39 -5.21 79.73
CA ALA A 294 -70.19 -4.42 78.51
C ALA A 294 -70.44 -5.24 77.24
N LEU A 295 -69.97 -6.49 77.19
CA LEU A 295 -70.23 -7.40 76.08
C LEU A 295 -71.72 -7.73 75.96
N GLY A 296 -72.39 -8.04 77.07
CA GLY A 296 -73.84 -8.28 77.07
C GLY A 296 -74.63 -7.04 76.64
N ARG A 297 -74.24 -5.84 77.09
CA ARG A 297 -74.81 -4.57 76.63
C ARG A 297 -74.63 -4.37 75.11
N LEU A 298 -73.43 -4.63 74.59
CA LEU A 298 -73.14 -4.51 73.16
C LEU A 298 -74.00 -5.48 72.32
N LEU A 299 -74.26 -6.69 72.82
CA LEU A 299 -75.15 -7.66 72.19
C LEU A 299 -76.62 -7.20 72.27
N ALA A 300 -77.06 -6.68 73.42
CA ALA A 300 -78.39 -6.13 73.59
C ALA A 300 -78.67 -4.94 72.66
N GLU A 301 -77.71 -4.03 72.49
CA GLU A 301 -77.78 -2.89 71.55
C GLU A 301 -77.89 -3.36 70.08
N ARG A 302 -77.42 -4.58 69.76
CA ARG A 302 -77.55 -5.22 68.44
C ARG A 302 -78.82 -6.08 68.30
N GLY A 303 -79.74 -6.02 69.27
CA GLY A 303 -80.98 -6.79 69.27
C GLY A 303 -80.83 -8.24 69.73
N GLN A 304 -79.66 -8.63 70.26
CA GLN A 304 -79.38 -9.95 70.80
C GLN A 304 -79.21 -9.85 72.32
N ALA A 305 -80.29 -9.54 73.03
CA ALA A 305 -80.25 -9.47 74.49
C ALA A 305 -79.90 -10.85 75.07
N VAL A 306 -78.80 -10.92 75.81
CA VAL A 306 -78.34 -12.12 76.52
C VAL A 306 -78.34 -11.87 78.03
N PRO A 307 -78.74 -12.83 78.87
CA PRO A 307 -78.61 -12.69 80.31
C PRO A 307 -77.14 -12.79 80.72
N VAL A 308 -76.73 -11.98 81.69
CA VAL A 308 -75.43 -12.11 82.35
C VAL A 308 -75.63 -12.84 83.66
N VAL A 309 -75.03 -14.02 83.80
CA VAL A 309 -75.05 -14.80 85.04
C VAL A 309 -73.73 -14.62 85.77
N LEU A 310 -73.81 -14.21 87.02
CA LEU A 310 -72.70 -13.97 87.93
C LEU A 310 -72.79 -14.99 89.06
N ASP A 311 -71.83 -15.91 89.15
CA ASP A 311 -71.83 -16.99 90.14
C ASP A 311 -70.75 -16.75 91.22
N ASP A 312 -71.21 -16.48 92.43
CA ASP A 312 -70.46 -16.10 93.63
C ASP A 312 -69.35 -15.06 93.40
N SER A 313 -69.55 -14.21 92.40
CA SER A 313 -68.64 -13.12 92.11
C SER A 313 -68.87 -11.98 93.12
N LEU A 314 -67.81 -11.27 93.51
CA LEU A 314 -67.75 -10.19 94.53
C LEU A 314 -67.34 -10.66 95.95
N VAL A 315 -66.51 -11.70 96.05
CA VAL A 315 -66.00 -12.19 97.35
C VAL A 315 -65.06 -11.19 98.02
N PHE A 316 -64.31 -10.38 97.23
CA PHE A 316 -63.18 -9.57 97.71
C PHE A 316 -63.39 -8.04 97.70
N SER A 317 -64.63 -7.56 97.71
CA SER A 317 -64.91 -6.11 97.73
C SER A 317 -65.01 -5.59 99.18
N ASP A 318 -64.36 -4.46 99.47
CA ASP A 318 -64.66 -3.69 100.69
C ASP A 318 -66.07 -3.08 100.62
N ASP A 319 -66.61 -2.69 101.77
CA ASP A 319 -68.01 -2.25 101.91
C ASP A 319 -68.34 -1.03 101.01
N ASP A 320 -67.38 -0.12 100.77
CA ASP A 320 -67.58 1.03 99.88
C ASP A 320 -67.51 0.67 98.37
N ARG A 321 -66.83 -0.41 97.99
CA ARG A 321 -66.77 -0.88 96.59
C ARG A 321 -67.91 -1.82 96.24
N ILE A 322 -68.42 -2.59 97.20
CA ILE A 322 -69.55 -3.48 96.93
C ILE A 322 -70.81 -2.68 96.60
N GLU A 323 -71.05 -1.54 97.28
CA GLU A 323 -72.17 -0.63 96.98
C GLU A 323 -72.05 -0.04 95.56
N ARG A 324 -70.88 0.48 95.20
CA ARG A 324 -70.63 0.98 93.83
C ARG A 324 -70.78 -0.10 92.76
N MET A 325 -70.46 -1.35 93.09
CA MET A 325 -70.72 -2.46 92.18
C MET A 325 -72.21 -2.75 92.06
N PHE A 326 -73.01 -2.61 93.11
CA PHE A 326 -74.47 -2.71 93.01
C PHE A 326 -75.06 -1.62 92.12
N ASP A 327 -74.53 -0.41 92.16
CA ASP A 327 -74.90 0.66 91.21
C ASP A 327 -74.58 0.24 89.76
N VAL A 328 -73.40 -0.35 89.52
CA VAL A 328 -73.02 -0.88 88.20
C VAL A 328 -73.97 -1.99 87.73
N LEU A 329 -74.33 -2.93 88.61
CA LEU A 329 -75.25 -4.03 88.28
C LEU A 329 -76.65 -3.50 88.00
N THR A 330 -77.11 -2.52 88.77
CA THR A 330 -78.42 -1.87 88.59
C THR A 330 -78.47 -1.11 87.26
N GLN A 331 -77.42 -0.35 86.95
CA GLN A 331 -77.28 0.35 85.67
C GLN A 331 -77.25 -0.64 84.50
N ALA A 332 -76.56 -1.77 84.64
CA ALA A 332 -76.55 -2.81 83.63
C ALA A 332 -77.94 -3.46 83.46
N ALA A 333 -78.67 -3.66 84.57
CA ALA A 333 -80.00 -4.26 84.57
C ALA A 333 -81.04 -3.46 83.76
N GLU A 334 -80.83 -2.16 83.53
CA GLU A 334 -81.67 -1.35 82.64
C GLU A 334 -81.64 -1.81 81.18
N LYS A 335 -80.55 -2.45 80.75
CA LYS A 335 -80.29 -2.81 79.35
C LYS A 335 -80.24 -4.31 79.10
N GLN A 336 -80.06 -5.12 80.14
CA GLN A 336 -79.97 -6.58 80.04
C GLN A 336 -80.39 -7.25 81.35
N GLN A 337 -80.77 -8.53 81.29
CA GLN A 337 -81.04 -9.29 82.51
C GLN A 337 -79.72 -9.66 83.21
N VAL A 338 -79.61 -9.33 84.49
CA VAL A 338 -78.48 -9.73 85.33
C VAL A 338 -78.97 -10.69 86.41
N ILE A 339 -78.39 -11.88 86.46
CA ILE A 339 -78.70 -12.92 87.44
C ILE A 339 -77.48 -13.10 88.32
N VAL A 340 -77.63 -12.88 89.63
CA VAL A 340 -76.55 -13.08 90.59
C VAL A 340 -76.89 -14.28 91.47
N LEU A 341 -76.01 -15.27 91.45
CA LEU A 341 -76.01 -16.40 92.37
C LEU A 341 -74.96 -16.09 93.44
N THR A 342 -75.34 -16.15 94.71
CA THR A 342 -74.42 -15.85 95.80
C THR A 342 -74.79 -16.61 97.05
N CYS A 343 -73.77 -17.03 97.81
CA CYS A 343 -73.94 -17.58 99.15
C CYS A 343 -74.02 -16.48 100.24
N ARG A 344 -73.77 -15.21 99.89
CA ARG A 344 -73.70 -14.06 100.81
C ARG A 344 -74.99 -13.25 100.83
N SER A 345 -76.12 -13.89 101.15
CA SER A 345 -77.46 -13.27 101.14
C SER A 345 -77.52 -11.93 101.89
N ARG A 346 -76.83 -11.81 103.03
CA ARG A 346 -76.79 -10.57 103.83
C ARG A 346 -76.06 -9.41 103.14
N ALA A 347 -75.02 -9.68 102.36
CA ALA A 347 -74.24 -8.65 101.67
C ALA A 347 -74.98 -8.06 100.46
N PHE A 348 -75.89 -8.84 99.86
CA PHE A 348 -76.67 -8.43 98.69
C PHE A 348 -78.05 -7.84 99.03
N LEU A 349 -78.37 -7.64 100.31
CA LEU A 349 -79.65 -7.05 100.73
C LEU A 349 -79.86 -5.65 100.14
N SER A 350 -78.79 -4.87 99.99
CA SER A 350 -78.82 -3.52 99.42
C SER A 350 -78.74 -3.48 97.89
N CYS A 351 -78.62 -4.63 97.20
CA CYS A 351 -78.45 -4.69 95.74
C CYS A 351 -79.74 -4.36 94.94
N GLY A 352 -80.92 -4.33 95.58
CA GLY A 352 -82.14 -3.77 94.98
C GLY A 352 -82.86 -4.61 93.91
N GLY A 353 -82.64 -5.93 93.85
CA GLY A 353 -83.27 -6.84 92.88
C GLY A 353 -84.35 -7.78 93.45
N ARG A 354 -84.95 -8.62 92.59
CA ARG A 354 -85.86 -9.69 93.03
C ARG A 354 -85.05 -10.84 93.64
N THR A 355 -85.10 -10.98 94.96
CA THR A 355 -84.48 -12.12 95.66
C THR A 355 -85.24 -13.41 95.38
N LEU A 356 -84.50 -14.45 95.00
CA LEU A 356 -85.01 -15.83 94.87
C LEU A 356 -84.20 -16.70 95.82
N THR A 357 -84.88 -17.60 96.54
CA THR A 357 -84.24 -18.59 97.42
C THR A 357 -84.31 -19.96 96.75
N ILE A 358 -83.20 -20.70 96.80
CA ILE A 358 -83.15 -22.10 96.39
C ILE A 358 -83.26 -22.92 97.68
N GLU A 359 -84.42 -23.53 97.89
CA GLU A 359 -84.64 -24.47 98.98
C GLU A 359 -84.34 -25.88 98.47
N ARG A 360 -83.65 -26.67 99.29
CA ARG A 360 -83.49 -28.10 99.00
C ARG A 360 -84.79 -28.78 99.40
N GLU A 361 -85.42 -29.51 98.49
CA GLU A 361 -86.49 -30.43 98.88
C GLU A 361 -85.88 -31.50 99.77
N ASP A 362 -86.22 -31.47 101.05
CA ASP A 362 -85.82 -32.50 102.01
C ASP A 362 -86.57 -33.79 101.67
N GLY A 363 -85.83 -34.77 101.14
CA GLY A 363 -86.24 -36.16 100.95
C GLY A 363 -85.56 -37.07 101.95
#